data_AF-A0A1H9GF53-F1
#
_entry.id   AF-A0A1H9GF53-F1
#
_cell.length_a   1.000
_cell.length_b   1.000
_cell.length_c   1.000
_cell.angle_alpha   90.00
_cell.angle_beta   90.00
_cell.angle_gamma   90.00
#
_symmetry.space_group_name_H-M   'P 1'
#
loop_
_entity.id
_entity.type
_entity.pdbx_description
1 polymer ?
#
loop_
_entity_poly.entity_id
_entity_poly.type
_entity_poly.pdbx_seq_one_letter_code
_entity_poly.pdbx_strand_id
1 'polypeptide(L)'
;MNLWQAIFNNFLKFDFLIFILAILTVFLYVRCLKLSQSLQKILLPKGNLAQGKKGVKNLFDHFDYYLKQEGEQRIIDQRQRMNHLYILFLNVTAIFPLMGLLGTVISLIPMVGTNDTALFMLALTSTFWGIVFAIIFKLANGQLQALVEGNNEAIQTYLLRNDQLLNAGRREQVASE
;
A
#
# COMPACT_ATOMS: atom_id res chain seq x y z
N MET A 1 -31.45 26.65 -5.61
CA MET A 1 -31.23 25.35 -4.96
C MET A 1 -29.73 25.08 -4.96
N ASN A 2 -29.09 25.06 -3.80
CA ASN A 2 -27.63 25.07 -3.71
C ASN A 2 -27.07 23.74 -4.25
N LEU A 3 -26.05 23.79 -5.12
CA LEU A 3 -25.29 22.62 -5.59
C LEU A 3 -24.93 21.67 -4.44
N TRP A 4 -24.56 22.24 -3.29
CA TRP A 4 -24.29 21.52 -2.05
C TRP A 4 -25.47 20.71 -1.50
N GLN A 5 -26.71 21.19 -1.59
CA GLN A 5 -27.90 20.46 -1.12
C GLN A 5 -28.27 19.29 -2.05
N ALA A 6 -28.11 19.45 -3.37
CA ALA A 6 -28.32 18.35 -4.32
C ALA A 6 -27.26 17.25 -4.14
N ILE A 7 -26.00 17.64 -3.91
CA ILE A 7 -24.91 16.70 -3.60
C ILE A 7 -25.20 15.97 -2.28
N PHE A 8 -25.65 16.66 -1.23
CA PHE A 8 -25.92 16.03 0.07
C PHE A 8 -27.15 15.11 0.09
N ASN A 9 -28.23 15.45 -0.63
CA ASN A 9 -29.41 14.59 -0.72
C ASN A 9 -29.17 13.35 -1.61
N ASN A 10 -28.30 13.45 -2.62
CA ASN A 10 -27.89 12.31 -3.45
C ASN A 10 -26.78 11.44 -2.81
N PHE A 11 -26.04 11.99 -1.83
CA PHE A 11 -24.98 11.33 -1.06
C PHE A 11 -25.41 10.03 -0.38
N LEU A 12 -26.69 9.94 0.02
CA LEU A 12 -27.23 8.84 0.84
C LEU A 12 -27.59 7.57 0.05
N LYS A 13 -27.43 7.55 -1.28
CA LYS A 13 -27.69 6.36 -2.11
C LYS A 13 -26.38 5.67 -2.54
N PHE A 14 -26.04 5.77 -3.81
CA PHE A 14 -24.95 5.01 -4.43
C PHE A 14 -23.58 5.61 -4.14
N ASP A 15 -23.50 6.94 -4.03
CA ASP A 15 -22.25 7.66 -3.70
C ASP A 15 -21.68 7.19 -2.34
N PHE A 16 -22.53 6.83 -1.38
CA PHE A 16 -22.10 6.28 -0.09
C PHE A 16 -21.19 5.06 -0.21
N LEU A 17 -21.41 4.20 -1.20
CA LEU A 17 -20.59 3.01 -1.44
C LEU A 17 -19.18 3.40 -1.92
N ILE A 18 -19.07 4.45 -2.74
CA ILE A 18 -17.78 5.02 -3.19
C ILE A 18 -17.02 5.59 -1.98
N PHE A 19 -17.71 6.27 -1.06
CA PHE A 19 -17.09 6.80 0.16
C PHE A 19 -16.64 5.70 1.12
N ILE A 20 -17.42 4.63 1.30
CA ILE A 20 -16.98 3.45 2.09
C ILE A 20 -15.71 2.86 1.47
N LEU A 21 -15.70 2.69 0.15
CA LEU A 21 -14.53 2.19 -0.56
C LEU A 21 -13.33 3.11 -0.35
N ALA A 22 -13.53 4.44 -0.41
CA ALA A 22 -12.48 5.42 -0.14
C ALA A 22 -11.89 5.29 1.27
N ILE A 23 -12.72 5.11 2.30
CA ILE A 23 -12.26 4.88 3.68
C ILE A 23 -11.44 3.59 3.76
N LEU A 24 -11.91 2.51 3.13
CA LEU A 24 -11.17 1.25 3.05
C LEU A 24 -9.81 1.44 2.36
N THR A 25 -9.76 2.18 1.26
CA THR A 25 -8.51 2.47 0.53
C THR A 25 -7.54 3.30 1.38
N VAL A 26 -8.01 4.31 2.11
CA VAL A 26 -7.19 5.07 3.06
C VAL A 26 -6.65 4.15 4.15
N PHE A 27 -7.48 3.27 4.70
CA PHE A 27 -7.05 2.30 5.71
C PHE A 27 -5.93 1.39 5.18
N LEU A 28 -6.09 0.86 3.96
CA LEU A 28 -5.08 0.04 3.30
C LEU A 28 -3.78 0.81 3.04
N TYR A 29 -3.88 2.06 2.58
CA TYR A 29 -2.74 2.95 2.39
C TYR A 29 -1.96 3.13 3.69
N VAL A 30 -2.63 3.53 4.79
CA VAL A 30 -1.98 3.74 6.09
C VAL A 30 -1.36 2.45 6.62
N ARG A 31 -2.04 1.31 6.47
CA ARG A 31 -1.52 0.00 6.88
C ARG A 31 -0.26 -0.39 6.10
N CYS A 32 -0.28 -0.22 4.78
CA CYS A 32 0.87 -0.50 3.92
C CYS A 32 2.05 0.43 4.27
N LEU A 33 1.78 1.72 4.48
CA LEU A 33 2.80 2.71 4.83
C LEU A 33 3.44 2.42 6.19
N LYS A 34 2.65 2.08 7.21
CA LYS A 34 3.18 1.66 8.52
C LYS A 34 4.04 0.40 8.43
N LEU A 35 3.62 -0.59 7.63
CA LEU A 35 4.38 -1.83 7.46
C LEU A 35 5.69 -1.59 6.71
N SER A 36 5.64 -0.77 5.65
CA SER A 36 6.81 -0.33 4.88
C SER A 36 7.82 0.43 5.75
N GLN A 37 7.36 1.36 6.59
CA GLN A 37 8.21 2.05 7.56
C GLN A 37 8.80 1.11 8.62
N SER A 38 8.05 0.10 9.06
CA SER A 38 8.54 -0.90 10.01
C SER A 38 9.66 -1.75 9.41
N LEU A 39 9.49 -2.20 8.15
CA LEU A 39 10.51 -2.93 7.40
C LEU A 39 11.77 -2.09 7.20
N GLN A 40 11.60 -0.83 6.82
CA GLN A 40 12.73 0.07 6.60
C GLN A 40 13.56 0.29 7.88
N LYS A 41 12.91 0.38 9.05
CA LYS A 41 13.60 0.47 10.35
C LYS A 41 14.38 -0.80 10.71
N ILE A 42 13.90 -1.96 10.27
CA ILE A 42 14.57 -3.24 10.49
C ILE A 42 15.82 -3.36 9.59
N LEU A 43 15.69 -2.95 8.32
CA LEU A 43 16.75 -3.06 7.30
C LEU A 43 17.83 -1.98 7.43
N LEU A 44 17.42 -0.76 7.81
CA LEU A 44 18.29 0.38 8.04
C LEU A 44 18.02 0.91 9.44
N PRO A 45 18.51 0.24 10.50
CA PRO A 45 18.47 0.83 11.82
C PRO A 45 19.19 2.16 11.71
N LYS A 46 18.50 3.28 11.97
CA LYS A 46 19.16 4.57 12.18
C LYS A 46 19.94 4.49 13.49
N GLY A 47 21.01 3.72 13.48
CA GLY A 47 22.03 3.74 14.51
C GLY A 47 22.62 5.13 14.45
N ASN A 48 22.43 5.89 15.52
CA ASN A 48 23.05 7.20 15.63
C ASN A 48 24.57 6.95 15.70
N LEU A 49 25.27 7.05 14.56
CA LEU A 49 26.74 6.86 14.47
C LEU A 49 27.48 7.81 15.42
N ALA A 50 26.82 8.90 15.83
CA ALA A 50 27.27 9.84 16.85
C ALA A 50 27.35 9.25 18.28
N GLN A 51 26.75 8.09 18.57
CA GLN A 51 26.65 7.53 19.93
C GLN A 51 27.80 6.58 20.31
N GLY A 52 28.83 6.46 19.47
CA GLY A 52 30.04 5.68 19.75
C GLY A 52 29.82 4.16 19.90
N LYS A 53 30.75 3.49 20.60
CA LYS A 53 30.88 2.01 20.68
C LYS A 53 29.61 1.25 21.13
N LYS A 54 28.69 1.87 21.87
CA LYS A 54 27.43 1.25 22.31
C LYS A 54 26.38 1.16 21.19
N GLY A 55 26.32 2.17 20.32
CA GLY A 55 25.44 2.17 19.14
C GLY A 55 25.86 1.13 18.11
N VAL A 56 27.17 0.89 17.99
CA VAL A 56 27.75 -0.15 17.12
C VAL A 56 27.42 -1.56 17.65
N LYS A 57 27.53 -1.80 18.97
CA LYS A 57 27.24 -3.13 19.55
C LYS A 57 25.76 -3.53 19.39
N ASN A 58 24.83 -2.61 19.64
CA ASN A 58 23.39 -2.87 19.41
C ASN A 58 23.07 -3.07 17.92
N LEU A 59 23.82 -2.43 17.03
CA LEU A 59 23.69 -2.63 15.59
C LEU A 59 24.17 -4.04 15.18
N PHE A 60 25.30 -4.49 15.72
CA PHE A 60 25.80 -5.85 15.53
C PHE A 60 24.83 -6.90 16.07
N ASP A 61 24.34 -6.78 17.31
CA ASP A 61 23.38 -7.74 17.89
C ASP A 61 22.06 -7.80 17.07
N HIS A 62 21.63 -6.67 16.50
CA HIS A 62 20.47 -6.62 15.59
C HIS A 62 20.75 -7.38 14.30
N PHE A 63 21.88 -7.11 13.63
CA PHE A 63 22.28 -7.86 12.44
C PHE A 63 22.45 -9.36 12.74
N ASP A 64 23.01 -9.73 13.88
CA ASP A 64 23.25 -11.12 14.29
C ASP A 64 21.94 -11.89 14.53
N TYR A 65 20.88 -11.21 14.98
CA TYR A 65 19.54 -11.78 15.08
C TYR A 65 18.89 -11.99 13.69
N TYR A 66 19.05 -11.03 12.78
CA TYR A 66 18.48 -11.11 11.42
C TYR A 66 19.30 -11.97 10.45
N LEU A 67 20.56 -12.28 10.77
CA LEU A 67 21.38 -13.27 10.05
C LEU A 67 20.93 -14.71 10.37
N LYS A 68 20.28 -14.94 11.52
CA LYS A 68 19.73 -16.25 11.87
C LYS A 68 18.50 -16.55 11.01
N GLN A 69 18.30 -17.84 10.71
CA GLN A 69 17.20 -18.35 9.88
C GLN A 69 15.81 -17.84 10.32
N GLU A 70 15.58 -17.69 11.63
CA GLU A 70 14.34 -17.15 12.18
C GLU A 70 14.11 -15.66 11.87
N GLY A 71 15.17 -14.86 11.84
CA GLY A 71 15.12 -13.43 11.53
C GLY A 71 14.93 -13.19 10.04
N GLU A 72 15.58 -13.99 9.20
CA GLU A 72 15.40 -13.96 7.74
C GLU A 72 13.95 -14.29 7.35
N GLN A 73 13.37 -15.32 7.95
CA GLN A 73 11.98 -15.72 7.69
C GLN A 73 11.00 -14.59 8.07
N ARG A 74 11.25 -13.87 9.17
CA ARG A 74 10.44 -12.69 9.54
C ARG A 74 10.53 -11.55 8.53
N ILE A 75 11.70 -11.30 7.94
CA ILE A 75 11.88 -10.27 6.90
C ILE A 75 11.10 -10.67 5.64
N ILE A 76 11.19 -11.93 5.23
CA ILE A 76 10.47 -12.46 4.06
C ILE A 76 8.95 -12.38 4.29
N ASP A 77 8.46 -12.79 5.45
CA ASP A 77 7.04 -12.70 5.80
C ASP A 77 6.52 -11.26 5.78
N GLN A 78 7.29 -10.32 6.36
CA GLN A 78 6.93 -8.91 6.34
C GLN A 78 6.93 -8.34 4.92
N ARG A 79 7.90 -8.71 4.09
CA ARG A 79 7.95 -8.35 2.67
C ARG A 79 6.71 -8.83 1.92
N GLN A 80 6.34 -10.10 2.10
CA GLN A 80 5.15 -10.66 1.46
C GLN A 80 3.87 -9.94 1.91
N ARG A 81 3.72 -9.67 3.21
CA ARG A 81 2.57 -8.91 3.73
C ARG A 81 2.51 -7.49 3.18
N MET A 82 3.65 -6.81 3.06
CA MET A 82 3.75 -5.47 2.47
C MET A 82 3.32 -5.47 1.01
N ASN A 83 3.89 -6.40 0.22
CA ASN A 83 3.55 -6.53 -1.20
C ASN A 83 2.08 -6.89 -1.39
N HIS A 84 1.54 -7.81 -0.60
CA HIS A 84 0.11 -8.18 -0.66
C HIS A 84 -0.80 -6.97 -0.38
N LEU A 85 -0.53 -6.21 0.69
CA LEU A 85 -1.31 -5.01 1.01
C LEU A 85 -1.21 -3.94 -0.08
N TYR A 86 -0.03 -3.78 -0.68
CA TYR A 86 0.20 -2.84 -1.77
C TYR A 86 -0.58 -3.23 -3.03
N ILE A 87 -0.54 -4.50 -3.43
CA ILE A 87 -1.31 -5.02 -4.57
C ILE A 87 -2.81 -4.86 -4.31
N LEU A 88 -3.28 -5.13 -3.08
CA LEU A 88 -4.68 -4.95 -2.71
C LEU A 88 -5.10 -3.47 -2.81
N PHE A 89 -4.27 -2.55 -2.34
CA PHE A 89 -4.48 -1.11 -2.50
C PHE A 89 -4.59 -0.69 -3.99
N LEU A 90 -3.70 -1.21 -4.85
CA LEU A 90 -3.75 -0.95 -6.29
C LEU A 90 -5.07 -1.44 -6.91
N ASN A 91 -5.48 -2.66 -6.58
CA ASN A 91 -6.70 -3.26 -7.11
C ASN A 91 -7.94 -2.50 -6.67
N VAL A 92 -8.03 -2.11 -5.39
CA VAL A 92 -9.16 -1.30 -4.90
C VAL A 92 -9.16 0.08 -5.56
N THR A 93 -7.98 0.68 -5.76
CA THR A 93 -7.87 1.98 -6.46
C THR A 93 -8.38 1.90 -7.91
N ALA A 94 -8.13 0.78 -8.59
CA ALA A 94 -8.61 0.56 -9.96
C ALA A 94 -10.13 0.36 -10.07
N ILE A 95 -10.82 0.05 -8.96
CA ILE A 95 -12.27 -0.17 -8.92
C ILE A 95 -13.04 1.15 -8.91
N PHE A 96 -12.48 2.28 -8.44
CA PHE A 96 -13.21 3.55 -8.33
C PHE A 96 -13.82 4.05 -9.65
N PRO A 97 -13.10 4.06 -10.79
CA PRO A 97 -13.70 4.45 -12.08
C PRO A 97 -14.80 3.47 -12.51
N LEU A 98 -14.63 2.18 -12.25
CA LEU A 98 -15.64 1.15 -12.56
C LEU A 98 -16.91 1.35 -11.74
N MET A 99 -16.79 1.72 -10.46
CA MET A 99 -17.92 2.09 -9.61
C MET A 99 -18.62 3.35 -10.12
N GLY A 100 -17.86 4.35 -10.59
CA GLY A 100 -18.42 5.54 -11.23
C GLY A 100 -19.30 5.20 -12.43
N LEU A 101 -18.80 4.33 -13.32
CA LEU A 101 -19.55 3.80 -14.48
C LEU A 101 -20.77 2.97 -14.05
N LEU A 102 -20.65 2.16 -13.00
CA LEU A 102 -21.78 1.38 -12.50
C LEU A 102 -22.91 2.29 -12.02
N GLY A 103 -22.58 3.40 -11.34
CA GLY A 103 -23.56 4.39 -10.90
C GLY A 103 -24.30 5.07 -12.05
N THR A 104 -23.66 5.27 -13.20
CA THR A 104 -24.37 5.77 -14.39
C THR A 104 -25.35 4.74 -14.94
N VAL A 105 -24.96 3.47 -15.03
CA VAL A 105 -25.85 2.40 -15.51
C VAL A 105 -27.09 2.28 -14.63
N ILE A 106 -26.92 2.26 -13.30
CA ILE A 106 -28.04 2.19 -12.35
C ILE A 106 -28.98 3.39 -12.48
N SER A 107 -28.44 4.57 -12.76
CA SER A 107 -29.21 5.81 -12.79
C SER A 107 -29.87 6.08 -14.15
N LEU A 108 -29.22 5.71 -15.25
CA LEU A 108 -29.71 5.95 -16.61
C LEU A 108 -30.81 4.96 -17.03
N ILE A 109 -30.74 3.69 -16.62
CA ILE A 109 -31.78 2.69 -16.92
C ILE A 109 -33.19 3.16 -16.50
N PRO A 110 -33.44 3.61 -15.26
CA PRO A 110 -34.76 4.09 -14.84
C PRO A 110 -35.12 5.48 -15.42
N MET A 111 -34.12 6.28 -15.80
CA MET A 111 -34.34 7.60 -16.40
C MET A 111 -35.04 7.49 -17.77
N VAL A 112 -34.69 6.48 -18.58
CA VAL A 112 -35.28 6.29 -19.92
C VAL A 112 -36.80 6.06 -19.86
N GLY A 113 -37.32 5.54 -18.75
CA GLY A 113 -38.76 5.34 -18.54
C GLY A 113 -39.49 6.52 -17.88
N THR A 114 -38.79 7.45 -17.23
CA THR A 114 -39.39 8.46 -16.34
C THR A 114 -39.09 9.91 -16.74
N ASN A 115 -38.11 10.14 -17.61
CA ASN A 115 -37.57 11.47 -17.96
C ASN A 115 -37.15 12.30 -16.73
N ASP A 116 -36.79 11.64 -15.62
CA ASP A 116 -36.39 12.32 -14.39
C ASP A 116 -34.94 12.82 -14.47
N THR A 117 -34.81 14.13 -14.64
CA THR A 117 -33.51 14.84 -14.66
C THR A 117 -32.71 14.69 -13.36
N ALA A 118 -33.33 14.35 -12.23
CA ALA A 118 -32.63 14.10 -10.98
C ALA A 118 -31.77 12.82 -11.05
N LEU A 119 -32.24 11.80 -11.75
CA LEU A 119 -31.48 10.55 -11.98
C LEU A 119 -30.25 10.79 -12.86
N PHE A 120 -30.37 11.66 -13.86
CA PHE A 120 -29.23 12.08 -14.68
C PHE A 120 -28.14 12.75 -13.85
N MET A 121 -28.53 13.68 -12.97
CA MET A 121 -27.56 14.36 -12.10
C MET A 121 -26.89 13.39 -11.12
N LEU A 122 -27.62 12.38 -10.62
CA LEU A 122 -27.07 11.34 -9.74
C LEU A 122 -26.04 10.45 -10.47
N ALA A 123 -26.29 10.13 -11.75
CA ALA A 123 -25.33 9.43 -12.61
C ALA A 123 -23.99 10.20 -12.71
N LEU A 124 -24.10 11.51 -12.96
CA LEU A 124 -22.94 12.38 -13.14
C LEU A 124 -22.14 12.55 -11.83
N THR A 125 -22.81 12.69 -10.67
CA THR A 125 -22.12 12.83 -9.39
C THR A 125 -21.36 11.57 -9.01
N SER A 126 -21.92 10.37 -9.24
CA SER A 126 -21.23 9.10 -9.00
C SER A 126 -19.97 8.96 -9.86
N THR A 127 -20.04 9.34 -11.13
CA THR A 127 -18.87 9.34 -12.03
C THR A 127 -17.80 10.33 -11.56
N PHE A 128 -18.23 11.52 -11.17
CA PHE A 128 -17.33 12.56 -10.66
C PHE A 128 -16.57 12.07 -9.43
N TRP A 129 -17.25 11.51 -8.43
CA TRP A 129 -16.59 11.00 -7.22
C TRP A 129 -15.67 9.82 -7.49
N GLY A 130 -16.08 8.87 -8.34
CA GLY A 130 -15.24 7.75 -8.75
C GLY A 130 -13.92 8.21 -9.38
N ILE A 131 -13.97 9.20 -10.28
CA ILE A 131 -12.77 9.77 -10.91
C ILE A 131 -11.93 10.55 -9.90
N VAL A 132 -12.54 11.41 -9.08
CA VAL A 132 -11.81 12.22 -8.09
C VAL A 132 -11.03 11.33 -7.13
N PHE A 133 -11.64 10.29 -6.57
CA PHE A 133 -10.93 9.37 -5.68
C PHE A 133 -9.87 8.56 -6.42
N ALA A 134 -10.14 8.09 -7.63
CA ALA A 134 -9.14 7.38 -8.43
C ALA A 134 -7.88 8.23 -8.64
N ILE A 135 -8.03 9.52 -8.96
CA ILE A 135 -6.90 10.44 -9.14
C ILE A 135 -6.13 10.63 -7.83
N ILE A 136 -6.82 10.92 -6.72
CA ILE A 136 -6.18 11.13 -5.42
C ILE A 136 -5.37 9.90 -5.00
N PHE A 137 -5.96 8.72 -5.07
CA PHE A 137 -5.26 7.48 -4.69
C PHE A 137 -4.16 7.10 -5.67
N LYS A 138 -4.30 7.41 -6.97
CA LYS A 138 -3.23 7.20 -7.94
C LYS A 138 -2.01 8.09 -7.67
N LEU A 139 -2.22 9.33 -7.23
CA LEU A 139 -1.13 10.21 -6.79
C LEU A 139 -0.46 9.67 -5.52
N ALA A 140 -1.26 9.27 -4.53
CA ALA A 140 -0.75 8.66 -3.30
C ALA A 140 0.03 7.36 -3.58
N ASN A 141 -0.40 6.59 -4.59
CA ASN A 141 0.28 5.38 -5.02
C ASN A 141 1.74 5.64 -5.42
N GLY A 142 2.05 6.77 -6.06
CA GLY A 142 3.42 7.07 -6.48
C GLY A 142 4.40 7.10 -5.30
N GLN A 143 3.98 7.69 -4.17
CA GLN A 143 4.81 7.70 -2.95
C GLN A 143 4.94 6.31 -2.33
N LEU A 144 3.84 5.57 -2.27
CA LEU A 144 3.82 4.23 -1.68
C LEU A 144 4.65 3.24 -2.50
N GLN A 145 4.58 3.34 -3.83
CA GLN A 145 5.36 2.54 -4.77
C GLN A 145 6.85 2.73 -4.53
N ALA A 146 7.33 3.98 -4.47
CA ALA A 146 8.74 4.27 -4.24
C ALA A 146 9.26 3.65 -2.93
N LEU A 147 8.44 3.68 -1.88
CA LEU A 147 8.77 3.07 -0.58
C LEU A 147 8.80 1.53 -0.64
N VAL A 148 7.82 0.91 -1.31
CA VAL A 148 7.72 -0.55 -1.45
C VAL A 148 8.86 -1.09 -2.32
N GLU A 149 9.14 -0.43 -3.45
CA GLU A 149 10.24 -0.77 -4.37
C GLU A 149 11.58 -0.69 -3.65
N GLY A 150 11.87 0.44 -2.99
CA GLY A 150 13.12 0.62 -2.24
C GLY A 150 13.32 -0.40 -1.12
N ASN A 151 12.25 -0.78 -0.41
CA ASN A 151 12.32 -1.85 0.58
C ASN A 151 12.58 -3.22 -0.06
N ASN A 152 11.96 -3.52 -1.20
CA ASN A 152 12.18 -4.78 -1.91
C ASN A 152 13.64 -4.91 -2.38
N GLU A 153 14.21 -3.84 -2.96
CA GLU A 153 15.62 -3.79 -3.37
C GLU A 153 16.58 -3.96 -2.19
N ALA A 154 16.30 -3.29 -1.06
CA ALA A 154 17.10 -3.40 0.15
C ALA A 154 17.11 -4.82 0.71
N ILE A 155 15.94 -5.48 0.77
CA ILE A 155 15.82 -6.87 1.22
C ILE A 155 16.55 -7.81 0.27
N GLN A 156 16.41 -7.64 -1.05
CA GLN A 156 17.09 -8.48 -2.02
C GLN A 156 18.60 -8.37 -1.88
N THR A 157 19.13 -7.15 -1.72
CA THR A 157 20.56 -6.92 -1.47
C THR A 157 21.01 -7.57 -0.17
N TYR A 158 20.21 -7.50 0.89
CA TYR A 158 20.49 -8.16 2.17
C TYR A 158 20.57 -9.68 2.03
N LEU A 159 19.59 -10.30 1.38
CA LEU A 159 19.54 -11.75 1.17
C LEU A 159 20.71 -12.26 0.33
N LEU A 160 21.06 -11.54 -0.75
CA LEU A 160 22.22 -11.87 -1.59
C LEU A 160 23.54 -11.83 -0.80
N ARG A 161 23.71 -10.83 0.07
CA ARG A 161 24.91 -10.74 0.92
C ARG A 161 24.95 -11.87 1.95
N ASN A 162 23.81 -12.22 2.55
CA ASN A 162 23.75 -13.31 3.52
C ASN A 162 24.14 -14.65 2.88
N ASP A 163 23.60 -14.95 1.69
CA ASP A 163 23.92 -16.17 0.95
C ASP A 163 25.41 -16.25 0.58
N GLN A 164 26.03 -15.13 0.17
CA GLN A 164 27.47 -15.06 -0.09
C GLN A 164 28.31 -15.38 1.15
N LEU A 165 27.94 -14.85 2.32
CA LEU A 165 28.65 -15.09 3.58
C LEU A 165 28.54 -16.56 4.02
N LEU A 166 27.34 -17.14 3.92
CA LEU A 166 27.11 -18.56 4.23
C LEU A 166 27.92 -19.47 3.29
N ASN A 167 27.97 -19.14 2.00
CA ASN A 167 28.73 -19.90 1.01
C ASN A 167 30.25 -19.77 1.21
N ALA A 168 30.75 -18.61 1.64
CA ALA A 168 32.16 -18.41 1.98
C ALA A 168 32.57 -19.25 3.20
N GLY A 169 31.79 -19.19 4.29
CA GLY A 169 32.06 -19.99 5.50
C GLY A 169 32.03 -21.50 5.23
N ARG A 170 31.13 -21.96 4.35
CA ARG A 170 31.08 -23.38 3.95
C ARG A 170 32.33 -23.81 3.16
N ARG A 171 32.87 -22.93 2.31
CA ARG A 171 34.10 -23.23 1.55
C ARG A 171 35.33 -23.32 2.46
N GLU A 172 35.40 -22.48 3.48
CA GLU A 172 36.50 -22.53 4.46
C GLU A 172 36.48 -23.82 5.27
N GLN A 173 35.29 -24.29 5.71
CA GLN A 173 35.15 -25.56 6.43
C GLN A 173 35.57 -26.76 5.59
N VAL A 174 35.19 -26.81 4.31
CA VAL A 174 35.56 -27.90 3.38
C VAL A 174 37.05 -27.86 3.01
N ALA A 175 37.71 -26.70 3.08
CA ALA A 175 39.14 -26.58 2.82
C ALA A 175 40.03 -26.95 4.01
N SER A 176 39.45 -27.07 5.21
CA SER A 176 40.13 -27.44 6.45
C SER A 176 39.96 -28.91 6.87
N GLU A 177 39.19 -29.69 6.10
CA GLU A 177 39.10 -31.16 6.17
C GLU A 177 40.02 -31.81 5.13
#